data_AF-A0A2Z5UQ76-F1
#
_entry.id   AF-A0A2Z5UQ76-F1
#
_cell.length_a   1.000
_cell.length_b   1.000
_cell.length_c   1.000
_cell.angle_alpha   90.00
_cell.angle_beta   90.00
_cell.angle_gamma   90.00
#
_symmetry.space_group_name_H-M   'P 1'
#
loop_
_entity.id
_entity.type
_entity.pdbx_description
1 polymer ?
#
loop_
_entity_poly.entity_id
_entity_poly.type
_entity_poly.pdbx_seq_one_letter_code
_entity_poly.pdbx_strand_id
1 'polypeptide(L)'
;MSRTDEARQVIAQVHATLPADISFADRRRAIRDAYPFGERAYWPYKAWGKAQREYLAKYDPKAPPPPLLRDMMREANPDITFPFADGAA
;
A
#
# COMPACT_ATOMS: atom_id res chain seq x y z
N MET A 1 15.44 -5.69 10.97
CA MET A 1 14.70 -4.69 10.18
C MET A 1 13.42 -5.32 9.68
N SER A 2 12.28 -4.61 9.72
CA SER A 2 11.01 -5.14 9.20
C SER A 2 10.98 -5.04 7.67
N ARG A 3 10.30 -5.96 6.98
CA ARG A 3 10.06 -5.90 5.52
C ARG A 3 9.40 -4.58 5.10
N THR A 4 8.63 -3.97 6.00
CA THR A 4 8.01 -2.66 5.79
C THR A 4 9.03 -1.52 5.78
N ASP A 5 10.03 -1.56 6.66
CA ASP A 5 11.08 -0.54 6.71
C ASP A 5 12.00 -0.63 5.48
N GLU A 6 12.33 -1.84 5.07
CA GLU A 6 13.09 -2.11 3.85
C GLU A 6 12.34 -1.63 2.60
N ALA A 7 11.03 -1.88 2.52
CA ALA A 7 10.17 -1.33 1.46
C ALA A 7 10.19 0.20 1.42
N ARG A 8 10.11 0.85 2.59
CA ARG A 8 10.15 2.32 2.71
C ARG A 8 11.49 2.89 2.28
N GLN A 9 12.60 2.25 2.65
CA GLN A 9 13.93 2.67 2.22
C GLN A 9 14.09 2.59 0.70
N VAL A 10 13.64 1.50 0.08
CA VAL A 10 13.71 1.36 -1.38
C VAL A 10 12.84 2.41 -2.09
N ILE A 11 11.63 2.68 -1.58
CA ILE A 11 10.78 3.76 -2.12
C ILE A 11 11.46 5.12 -1.99
N ALA A 12 12.11 5.41 -0.87
CA ALA A 12 12.84 6.67 -0.67
C ALA A 12 14.04 6.80 -1.61
N GLN A 13 14.78 5.70 -1.83
CA GLN A 13 15.90 5.67 -2.77
C GLN A 13 15.43 5.92 -4.21
N VAL A 14 14.34 5.27 -4.63
CA VAL A 14 13.72 5.51 -5.94
C VAL A 14 13.25 6.96 -6.02
N HIS A 15 12.58 7.48 -5.00
CA HIS A 15 12.13 8.87 -5.00
C HIS A 15 13.29 9.86 -5.22
N ALA A 16 14.44 9.62 -4.60
CA ALA A 16 15.63 10.47 -4.75
C ALA A 16 16.21 10.43 -6.18
N THR A 17 15.97 9.36 -6.95
CA THR A 17 16.40 9.27 -8.35
C THR A 17 15.35 9.76 -9.34
N LEU A 18 14.11 10.02 -8.90
CA LEU A 18 13.05 10.49 -9.76
C LEU A 18 13.13 12.01 -10.02
N PRO A 19 12.87 12.46 -11.26
CA PRO A 19 12.70 13.89 -11.56
C PRO A 19 11.55 14.50 -10.76
N ALA A 20 11.69 15.75 -10.33
CA ALA A 20 10.64 16.46 -9.60
C ALA A 20 9.33 16.60 -10.40
N ASP A 21 9.45 16.72 -11.72
CA ASP A 21 8.34 16.96 -12.67
C ASP A 21 7.73 15.67 -13.25
N ILE A 22 8.07 14.51 -12.67
CA ILE A 22 7.54 13.22 -13.11
C ILE A 22 6.04 13.12 -12.85
N SER A 23 5.30 12.58 -13.83
CA SER A 23 3.87 12.31 -13.68
C SER A 23 3.62 11.30 -12.55
N PHE A 24 2.44 11.40 -11.93
CA PHE A 24 2.03 10.44 -10.89
C PHE A 24 2.02 8.99 -11.39
N ALA A 25 1.61 8.77 -12.65
CA ALA A 25 1.58 7.46 -13.28
C ALA A 25 2.98 6.87 -13.44
N ASP A 26 3.94 7.68 -13.89
CA ASP A 26 5.33 7.26 -14.07
C ASP A 26 6.03 7.06 -12.72
N ARG A 27 5.74 7.89 -11.73
CA ARG A 27 6.19 7.70 -10.34
C ARG A 27 5.72 6.36 -9.77
N ARG A 28 4.43 6.04 -9.94
CA ARG A 28 3.86 4.75 -9.51
C ARG A 28 4.52 3.57 -10.22
N ARG A 29 4.77 3.71 -11.52
CA ARG A 29 5.46 2.68 -12.33
C ARG A 29 6.89 2.47 -11.84
N ALA A 30 7.68 3.53 -11.69
CA ALA A 30 9.06 3.45 -11.26
C ALA A 30 9.19 2.79 -9.88
N ILE A 31 8.31 3.13 -8.94
CA ILE A 31 8.26 2.45 -7.64
C ILE A 31 7.93 0.97 -7.83
N ARG A 32 6.86 0.62 -8.56
CA ARG A 32 6.46 -0.78 -8.77
C ARG A 32 7.57 -1.64 -9.38
N ASP A 33 8.34 -1.06 -10.30
CA ASP A 33 9.41 -1.76 -11.01
C ASP A 33 10.65 -1.96 -10.11
N ALA A 34 10.84 -1.12 -9.09
CA ALA A 34 11.90 -1.22 -8.09
C ALA A 34 11.64 -2.22 -6.94
N TYR A 35 10.76 -3.21 -7.14
CA TYR A 35 10.40 -4.18 -6.10
C TYR A 35 11.61 -5.01 -5.62
N PRO A 36 11.96 -4.98 -4.32
CA PRO A 36 13.21 -5.59 -3.84
C PRO A 36 13.08 -7.06 -3.41
N PHE A 37 11.87 -7.60 -3.21
CA PHE A 37 11.68 -8.88 -2.52
C PHE A 37 11.55 -10.10 -3.45
N GLY A 38 11.85 -9.96 -4.73
CA GLY A 38 11.84 -11.06 -5.69
C GLY A 38 10.43 -11.54 -6.02
N GLU A 39 10.05 -12.71 -5.52
CA GLU A 39 8.72 -13.27 -5.79
C GLU A 39 7.62 -12.44 -5.12
N ARG A 40 6.61 -12.03 -5.89
CA ARG A 40 5.48 -11.19 -5.43
C ARG A 40 4.47 -12.01 -4.65
N ALA A 41 4.92 -12.68 -3.59
CA ALA A 41 4.10 -13.57 -2.79
C ALA A 41 4.17 -13.24 -1.29
N TYR A 42 3.19 -13.73 -0.54
CA TYR A 42 3.14 -13.72 0.92
C TYR A 42 3.23 -12.30 1.56
N TRP A 43 3.70 -12.26 2.82
CA TRP A 43 3.81 -11.06 3.64
C TRP A 43 4.67 -9.92 3.06
N PRO A 44 5.81 -10.18 2.38
CA PRO A 44 6.64 -9.13 1.79
C PRO A 44 5.92 -8.30 0.71
N TYR A 45 5.11 -8.96 -0.12
CA TYR A 45 4.30 -8.27 -1.14
C TYR A 45 3.22 -7.39 -0.51
N LYS A 46 2.57 -7.84 0.57
CA LYS A 46 1.60 -7.02 1.32
C LYS A 46 2.25 -5.80 1.97
N ALA A 47 3.42 -5.98 2.58
CA ALA A 47 4.18 -4.88 3.18
C ALA A 47 4.58 -3.84 2.13
N TRP A 48 5.02 -4.29 0.95
CA TRP A 48 5.34 -3.43 -0.19
C TRP A 48 4.13 -2.65 -0.70
N GLY A 49 2.99 -3.31 -0.92
CA GLY A 49 1.76 -2.65 -1.35
C GLY A 49 1.25 -1.59 -0.36
N LYS A 50 1.40 -1.85 0.94
CA LYS A 50 1.10 -0.87 2.00
C LYS A 50 2.02 0.34 1.92
N ALA A 51 3.34 0.13 1.86
CA ALA A 51 4.32 1.22 1.79
C ALA A 51 4.15 2.06 0.51
N GLN A 52 3.87 1.42 -0.63
CA GLN A 52 3.59 2.10 -1.89
C GLN A 52 2.34 2.99 -1.79
N ARG A 53 1.24 2.49 -1.21
CA ARG A 53 0.01 3.28 -0.99
C ARG A 53 0.25 4.48 -0.07
N GLU A 54 0.94 4.28 1.06
CA GLU A 54 1.27 5.36 2.00
C GLU A 54 2.09 6.46 1.33
N TYR A 55 3.04 6.08 0.47
CA TYR A 55 3.86 7.03 -0.26
C TYR A 55 3.09 7.75 -1.37
N LEU A 56 2.37 7.01 -2.22
CA LEU A 56 1.61 7.58 -3.34
C LEU A 56 0.47 8.48 -2.87
N ALA A 57 -0.17 8.19 -1.73
CA ALA A 57 -1.21 9.04 -1.16
C ALA A 57 -0.76 10.48 -0.90
N LYS A 58 0.55 10.73 -0.70
CA LYS A 58 1.11 12.08 -0.53
C LYS A 58 1.15 12.89 -1.82
N TYR A 59 1.12 12.22 -2.97
CA TYR A 59 1.28 12.83 -4.29
C TYR A 59 0.08 12.61 -5.20
N ASP A 60 -0.95 11.91 -4.71
CA ASP A 60 -2.18 11.67 -5.45
C ASP A 60 -3.02 12.95 -5.45
N PRO A 61 -3.27 13.59 -6.61
CA PRO A 61 -4.07 14.81 -6.69
C PRO A 61 -5.56 14.56 -6.48
N LYS A 62 -6.01 13.29 -6.40
CA LYS A 62 -7.43 12.92 -6.34
C LYS A 62 -7.78 11.99 -5.18
N ALA A 63 -6.87 11.73 -4.25
CA ALA A 63 -7.14 10.75 -3.19
C ALA A 63 -8.15 11.29 -2.16
N PRO A 64 -9.39 10.74 -2.07
CA PRO A 64 -10.11 10.77 -0.80
C PRO A 64 -9.28 10.01 0.24
N PRO A 65 -9.35 10.39 1.54
CA PRO A 65 -8.69 9.65 2.61
C PRO A 65 -9.10 8.18 2.49
N PRO A 66 -8.15 7.22 2.62
CA PRO A 66 -8.48 5.83 2.43
C PRO A 66 -9.59 5.46 3.43
N PRO A 67 -10.77 5.00 2.98
CA PRO A 67 -11.68 4.35 3.89
C PRO A 67 -10.92 3.17 4.48
N LEU A 68 -11.01 3.00 5.80
CA LEU A 68 -10.34 1.89 6.44
C LEU A 68 -10.85 0.62 5.74
N LEU A 69 -9.99 -0.37 5.55
CA LEU A 69 -10.37 -1.64 4.91
C LEU A 69 -11.65 -2.25 5.52
N ARG A 70 -11.90 -1.91 6.80
CA ARG A 70 -13.13 -2.21 7.55
C ARG A 70 -14.40 -1.54 6.98
N ASP A 71 -14.33 -0.29 6.54
CA ASP A 71 -15.50 0.48 6.10
C ASP A 71 -15.97 -0.01 4.72
N MET A 72 -15.03 -0.28 3.81
CA MET A 72 -15.34 -0.82 2.48
C MET A 72 -15.91 -2.25 2.52
N MET A 73 -15.45 -3.10 3.45
CA MET A 73 -15.96 -4.47 3.60
C MET A 73 -17.38 -4.50 4.18
N ARG A 74 -17.77 -3.48 4.96
CA ARG A 74 -19.11 -3.33 5.53
C ARG A 74 -20.12 -2.82 4.50
N GLU A 75 -19.72 -1.89 3.64
CA GLU A 75 -20.60 -1.36 2.58
C GLU A 75 -20.81 -2.33 1.42
N ALA A 76 -19.78 -3.09 1.03
CA ALA A 76 -19.86 -3.98 -0.13
C ALA A 76 -20.66 -5.27 0.12
N ASN A 77 -20.84 -5.68 1.38
CA ASN A 77 -21.68 -6.82 1.75
C ASN A 77 -22.26 -6.62 3.17
N PRO A 78 -23.50 -6.13 3.31
CA PRO A 78 -24.10 -5.91 4.63
C PRO A 78 -24.33 -7.20 5.43
N ASP A 79 -24.36 -8.36 4.76
CA ASP A 79 -24.65 -9.68 5.35
C ASP A 79 -23.38 -10.50 5.70
N ILE A 80 -22.17 -9.96 5.52
CA ILE A 80 -20.96 -10.63 6.00
C ILE A 80 -20.84 -10.43 7.51
N THR A 81 -21.50 -11.31 8.26
CA THR A 81 -21.18 -11.57 9.66
C THR A 81 -19.87 -12.35 9.70
N PHE A 82 -18.78 -11.69 10.11
CA PHE A 82 -17.49 -12.34 10.30
C PHE A 82 -17.57 -13.32 11.49
N PRO A 83 -17.21 -14.62 11.33
CA PRO A 83 -17.34 -15.64 12.37
C PRO A 83 -16.28 -15.54 13.48
N PHE A 84 -15.62 -14.40 13.65
CA PHE A 84 -14.74 -14.10 14.78
C PHE A 84 -15.36 -13.09 15.75
N ALA A 85 -16.64 -12.78 15.58
CA ALA A 85 -17.45 -12.04 16.54
C ALA A 85 -18.47 -12.99 17.19
N ASP A 86 -18.00 -14.13 17.71
CA ASP A 86 -18.76 -14.84 18.74
C ASP A 86 -18.11 -14.54 20.09
N GLY A 87 -18.92 -13.96 20.97
CA GLY A 87 -18.57 -13.61 22.33
C GLY A 87 -18.30 -14.84 23.18
N ALA A 88 -17.32 -14.69 24.08
CA ALA A 88 -17.22 -15.42 25.34
C ALA A 88 -16.44 -14.48 26.28
N ALA A 89 -16.85 -14.15 27.49
CA ALA A 89 -18.03 -14.41 28.30
C ALA A 89 -18.06 -13.28 29.35
#